data_AF-A0A1J4W660-F1
#
_entry.id   AF-A0A1J4W660-F1
#
_cell.length_a   1.000
_cell.length_b   1.000
_cell.length_c   1.000
_cell.angle_alpha   90.00
_cell.angle_beta   90.00
_cell.angle_gamma   90.00
#
_symmetry.space_group_name_H-M   'P 1'
#
loop_
_entity.id
_entity.type
_entity.pdbx_description
1 polymer ?
#
loop_
_entity_poly.entity_id
_entity_poly.type
_entity_poly.pdbx_seq_one_letter_code
_entity_poly.pdbx_strand_id
1 'polypeptide(L)'
;MKTKSLRIPKDMISAVELVEKEEKIEESTAMRKLMRIGFEAYVGNLYKQGKVTLREAARLLNVSQIEAMNIFLDAGIKGNLDASDVMISMKRFAF
;
A
#
# COMPACT_ATOMS: atom_id res chain seq x y z
N MET A 1 1.84 11.35 -18.95
CA MET A 1 1.79 11.91 -17.59
C MET A 1 0.86 13.13 -17.59
N LYS A 2 0.24 13.48 -16.46
CA LYS A 2 -0.55 14.72 -16.30
C LYS A 2 0.10 15.57 -15.21
N THR A 3 0.29 16.86 -15.46
CA THR A 3 0.87 17.80 -14.47
C THR A 3 -0.23 18.35 -13.57
N LYS A 4 0.06 18.40 -12.27
CA LYS A 4 -0.81 19.01 -11.25
C LYS A 4 0.05 19.95 -10.40
N SER A 5 -0.47 21.12 -10.07
CA SER A 5 0.16 22.05 -9.13
C SER A 5 -0.49 21.87 -7.76
N LEU A 6 0.32 21.74 -6.71
CA LEU A 6 -0.11 21.59 -5.33
C LEU A 6 0.79 22.46 -4.43
N ARG A 7 0.20 23.11 -3.42
CA ARG A 7 0.98 23.76 -2.37
C ARG A 7 1.31 22.72 -1.30
N ILE A 8 2.59 22.50 -1.06
CA ILE A 8 3.09 21.49 -0.12
C ILE A 8 3.61 22.20 1.15
N PRO A 9 3.16 21.79 2.34
CA PRO A 9 3.70 22.27 3.62
C PRO A 9 5.22 22.02 3.74
N LYS A 10 5.92 22.90 4.48
CA LYS A 10 7.40 22.84 4.60
C LYS A 10 7.89 21.54 5.23
N ASP A 11 7.17 21.01 6.21
CA ASP A 11 7.46 19.75 6.88
C ASP A 11 7.42 18.56 5.92
N MET A 12 6.51 18.56 4.94
CA MET A 12 6.46 17.52 3.91
C MET A 12 7.61 17.64 2.91
N ILE A 13 8.05 18.86 2.58
CA ILE A 13 9.23 19.08 1.72
C ILE A 13 10.48 18.46 2.37
N SER A 14 10.65 18.59 3.69
CA SER A 14 11.78 17.99 4.40
C SER A 14 11.84 16.46 4.25
N ALA A 15 10.70 15.78 4.12
CA ALA A 15 10.66 14.35 3.84
C ALA A 15 11.12 14.02 2.42
N VAL A 16 10.81 14.87 1.44
CA VAL A 16 11.28 14.73 0.05
C VAL A 16 12.80 14.90 -0.01
N GLU A 17 13.33 15.97 0.60
CA GLU A 17 14.77 16.27 0.64
C GLU A 17 15.58 15.13 1.29
N LEU A 18 15.02 14.46 2.30
CA LEU A 18 15.63 13.28 2.91
C LEU A 18 15.82 12.16 1.88
N VAL A 19 14.76 11.83 1.14
CA VAL A 19 14.81 10.77 0.11
C VAL A 19 15.75 11.15 -1.03
N GLU A 20 15.76 12.40 -1.47
CA GLU A 20 16.70 12.89 -2.48
C GLU A 20 18.16 12.65 -2.07
N LYS A 21 18.50 12.96 -0.81
CA LYS A 21 19.88 12.81 -0.28
C LYS A 21 20.28 11.36 -0.12
N GLU A 22 19.42 10.54 0.49
CA GLU A 22 19.71 9.13 0.76
C GLU A 22 19.83 8.31 -0.53
N GLU A 23 18.98 8.59 -1.52
CA GLU A 23 18.91 7.81 -2.76
C GLU A 23 19.60 8.46 -3.96
N LYS A 24 20.08 9.71 -3.81
CA LYS A 24 20.70 10.51 -4.87
C LYS A 24 19.83 10.62 -6.12
N ILE A 25 18.55 10.95 -5.91
CA ILE A 25 17.55 11.12 -6.96
C ILE A 25 16.97 12.54 -6.94
N GLU A 26 16.40 12.96 -8.07
CA GLU A 26 15.74 14.27 -8.20
C GLU A 26 14.42 14.33 -7.42
N GLU A 27 14.04 15.54 -7.00
CA GLU A 27 12.83 15.89 -6.25
C GLU A 27 11.56 15.25 -6.83
N SER A 28 11.38 15.35 -8.15
CA SER A 28 10.21 14.81 -8.84
C SER A 28 10.12 13.28 -8.76
N THR A 29 11.26 12.60 -8.64
CA THR A 29 11.36 11.16 -8.51
C THR A 29 11.16 10.75 -7.06
N ALA A 30 11.75 11.47 -6.11
CA ALA A 30 11.52 11.30 -4.67
C ALA A 30 10.05 11.50 -4.29
N MET A 31 9.41 12.57 -4.78
CA MET A 31 7.98 12.83 -4.59
C MET A 31 7.12 11.68 -5.11
N ARG A 32 7.36 11.21 -6.36
CA ARG A 32 6.60 10.09 -6.93
C ARG A 32 6.79 8.81 -6.13
N LYS A 33 8.00 8.54 -5.64
CA LYS A 33 8.30 7.39 -4.78
C LYS A 33 7.51 7.46 -3.48
N LEU A 34 7.58 8.59 -2.78
CA LEU A 34 6.83 8.80 -1.54
C LEU A 34 5.32 8.69 -1.74
N MET A 35 4.78 9.26 -2.84
CA MET A 35 3.37 9.10 -3.19
C MET A 35 2.98 7.63 -3.41
N ARG A 36 3.85 6.84 -4.07
CA ARG A 36 3.61 5.42 -4.29
C ARG A 36 3.58 4.64 -2.97
N ILE A 37 4.59 4.86 -2.11
CA ILE A 37 4.67 4.23 -0.78
C ILE A 37 3.45 4.61 0.07
N GLY A 38 3.09 5.91 0.08
CA GLY A 38 1.92 6.39 0.81
C GLY A 38 0.61 5.78 0.30
N PHE A 39 0.47 5.60 -1.02
CA PHE A 39 -0.70 4.94 -1.60
C PHE A 39 -0.76 3.45 -1.25
N GLU A 40 0.37 2.73 -1.29
CA GLU A 40 0.47 1.33 -0.87
C GLU A 40 0.07 1.16 0.60
N ALA A 41 0.58 2.02 1.49
CA ALA A 41 0.21 2.03 2.90
C ALA A 41 -1.28 2.35 3.12
N TYR A 42 -1.83 3.32 2.37
CA TYR A 42 -3.25 3.67 2.44
C TYR A 42 -4.14 2.48 2.04
N VAL A 43 -3.85 1.83 0.91
CA VAL A 43 -4.61 0.66 0.43
C VAL A 43 -4.44 -0.51 1.39
N GLY A 44 -3.24 -0.77 1.89
CA GLY A 44 -2.99 -1.81 2.88
C GLY A 44 -3.79 -1.59 4.17
N ASN A 45 -3.94 -0.35 4.63
CA ASN A 45 -4.80 -0.02 5.77
C ASN A 45 -6.29 -0.27 5.48
N LEU A 46 -6.78 0.01 4.27
CA LEU A 46 -8.15 -0.35 3.88
C LEU A 46 -8.34 -1.87 3.90
N TYR A 47 -7.36 -2.63 3.42
CA TYR A 47 -7.39 -4.09 3.43
C TYR A 47 -7.42 -4.64 4.87
N LYS A 48 -6.54 -4.14 5.75
CA LYS A 48 -6.52 -4.48 7.18
C LYS A 48 -7.85 -4.19 7.88
N GLN A 49 -8.53 -3.11 7.49
CA GLN A 49 -9.83 -2.72 8.04
C GLN A 49 -11.00 -3.51 7.42
N GLY A 50 -10.75 -4.42 6.48
CA GLY A 50 -11.78 -5.16 5.75
C GLY A 50 -12.63 -4.30 4.80
N LYS A 51 -12.21 -3.06 4.51
CA LYS A 51 -12.91 -2.13 3.61
C LYS A 51 -12.73 -2.49 2.14
N VAL A 52 -11.65 -3.20 1.84
CA VAL A 52 -11.38 -3.77 0.51
C VAL A 52 -10.89 -5.19 0.67
N THR A 53 -11.21 -6.04 -0.30
CA THR A 53 -10.64 -7.37 -0.44
C THR A 53 -9.20 -7.30 -0.98
N LEU A 54 -8.42 -8.37 -0.83
CA LEU A 54 -7.09 -8.46 -1.45
C LEU A 54 -7.16 -8.28 -2.98
N ARG A 55 -8.22 -8.76 -3.62
CA ARG A 55 -8.47 -8.59 -5.07
C ARG A 55 -8.65 -7.12 -5.45
N GLU A 56 -9.43 -6.38 -4.67
CA GLU A 56 -9.64 -4.95 -4.91
C GLU A 56 -8.39 -4.14 -4.63
N ALA A 57 -7.66 -4.47 -3.56
CA ALA A 57 -6.37 -3.87 -3.26
C ALA A 57 -5.36 -4.06 -4.39
N ALA A 58 -5.24 -5.27 -4.93
CA ALA A 58 -4.38 -5.57 -6.09
C ALA A 58 -4.77 -4.75 -7.33
N ARG A 59 -6.07 -4.61 -7.60
CA ARG A 59 -6.59 -3.77 -8.68
C ARG A 59 -6.23 -2.29 -8.48
N LEU A 60 -6.38 -1.76 -7.26
CA LEU A 60 -6.04 -0.37 -6.93
C LEU A 60 -4.55 -0.09 -7.12
N LEU A 61 -3.70 -1.01 -6.70
CA LEU A 61 -2.23 -0.90 -6.81
C LEU A 61 -1.70 -1.25 -8.21
N ASN A 62 -2.57 -1.77 -9.08
CA ASN A 62 -2.27 -2.27 -10.42
C ASN A 62 -1.16 -3.34 -10.41
N VAL A 63 -1.33 -4.35 -9.55
CA VAL A 63 -0.44 -5.50 -9.40
C VAL A 63 -1.26 -6.79 -9.31
N SER A 64 -0.61 -7.94 -9.36
CA SER A 64 -1.25 -9.23 -9.09
C SER A 64 -1.64 -9.37 -7.60
N GLN A 65 -2.55 -10.29 -7.28
CA GLN A 65 -2.93 -10.54 -5.87
C GLN A 65 -1.77 -11.06 -5.03
N ILE A 66 -0.85 -11.83 -5.63
CA ILE A 66 0.35 -12.34 -4.96
C ILE A 66 1.30 -11.19 -4.62
N GLU A 67 1.55 -10.29 -5.58
CA GLU A 67 2.38 -9.11 -5.34
C GLU A 67 1.77 -8.19 -4.28
N ALA A 68 0.45 -7.93 -4.33
CA ALA A 68 -0.23 -7.14 -3.30
C ALA A 68 -0.09 -7.78 -1.91
N MET A 69 -0.24 -9.10 -1.82
CA MET A 69 -0.05 -9.84 -0.58
C MET A 69 1.38 -9.69 -0.04
N ASN A 70 2.39 -9.83 -0.89
CA ASN A 70 3.79 -9.66 -0.50
C ASN A 70 4.08 -8.23 -0.03
N ILE A 71 3.62 -7.21 -0.75
CA ILE A 71 3.75 -5.80 -0.35
C ILE A 71 3.18 -5.59 1.06
N PHE A 72 2.01 -6.18 1.36
CA PHE A 72 1.37 -6.05 2.66
C PHE A 72 2.09 -6.83 3.76
N LEU A 73 2.56 -8.05 3.47
CA LEU A 73 3.33 -8.85 4.42
C LEU A 73 4.65 -8.15 4.80
N ASP A 74 5.38 -7.63 3.81
CA ASP A 74 6.63 -6.90 4.03
C ASP A 74 6.40 -5.62 4.84
N ALA A 75 5.23 -4.98 4.67
CA ALA A 75 4.81 -3.82 5.46
C ALA A 75 4.21 -4.18 6.85
N GLY A 76 4.15 -5.46 7.23
CA GLY A 76 3.56 -5.92 8.49
C GLY A 76 2.04 -5.78 8.56
N ILE A 77 1.38 -5.57 7.42
CA ILE A 77 -0.06 -5.42 7.28
C ILE A 77 -0.68 -6.80 7.19
N LYS A 78 -1.20 -7.30 8.31
CA LYS A 78 -1.98 -8.53 8.36
C LYS A 78 -3.39 -8.29 7.80
N GLY A 79 -3.88 -9.26 7.05
CA GLY A 79 -5.27 -9.28 6.60
C GLY A 79 -6.26 -9.35 7.76
N ASN A 80 -7.53 -9.10 7.45
CA ASN A 80 -8.64 -9.14 8.41
C ASN A 80 -9.17 -10.56 8.67
N LEU A 81 -8.47 -11.60 8.19
CA LEU A 81 -8.81 -13.00 8.37
C LEU A 81 -7.64 -13.71 9.03
N ASP A 82 -7.94 -14.59 9.99
CA ASP A 82 -6.95 -15.46 10.61
C ASP A 82 -7.18 -16.95 10.27
N ALA A 83 -6.31 -17.81 10.79
CA ALA A 83 -6.40 -19.25 10.54
C ALA A 83 -7.73 -19.86 11.03
N SER A 84 -8.34 -19.30 12.07
CA SER A 84 -9.61 -19.78 12.59
C SER A 84 -10.76 -19.46 11.65
N ASP A 85 -10.76 -18.26 11.05
CA ASP A 85 -11.75 -17.87 10.03
C ASP A 85 -11.71 -18.83 8.82
N VAL A 86 -10.48 -19.15 8.37
CA VAL A 86 -10.28 -20.10 7.27
C VAL A 86 -10.80 -21.48 7.66
N MET A 87 -10.46 -22.00 8.84
CA MET A 87 -10.94 -23.30 9.32
C MET A 87 -12.46 -23.37 9.45
N ILE A 88 -13.11 -22.29 9.90
CA ILE A 88 -14.58 -22.19 9.96
C ILE A 88 -15.18 -22.28 8.56
N SER A 89 -14.60 -21.56 7.59
CA SER A 89 -15.06 -21.60 6.20
C SER A 89 -14.93 -23.00 5.60
N MET A 90 -13.81 -23.69 5.80
CA MET A 90 -13.58 -25.04 5.29
C MET A 90 -14.59 -26.05 5.85
N LYS A 91 -14.89 -25.96 7.16
CA LYS A 91 -15.92 -26.79 7.79
C LYS A 91 -17.31 -26.54 7.20
N ARG A 92 -17.64 -25.31 6.82
CA ARG A 92 -18.91 -24.97 6.15
C ARG A 92 -19.02 -25.49 4.72
N PHE A 93 -17.90 -25.75 4.03
CA PHE A 93 -17.91 -26.29 2.67
C PHE A 93 -17.81 -27.82 2.62
N ALA A 94 -17.36 -28.44 3.71
CA ALA A 94 -17.20 -29.89 3.80
C ALA A 94 -18.48 -30.63 4.25
N PHE A 95 -19.56 -29.92 4.59
CA PHE A 95 -20.86 -30.45 5.00
C PHE A 95 -22.01 -29.64 4.41
#